data_AF-A0A383DMD0-F1
#
_entry.id   AF-A0A383DMD0-F1
#
_cell.length_a   1.000
_cell.length_b   1.000
_cell.length_c   1.000
_cell.angle_alpha   90.00
_cell.angle_beta   90.00
_cell.angle_gamma   90.00
#
_symmetry.space_group_name_H-M   'P 1'
#
loop_
_entity.id
_entity.type
_entity.pdbx_description
1 polymer ?
#
loop_
_entity_poly.entity_id
_entity_poly.type
_entity_poly.pdbx_seq_one_letter_code
_entity_poly.pdbx_strand_id
1 'polypeptide(L)' 'VNFHLNDEQRAFQEVAREFAQEEMEPFAARWDEELIFPADVLRRAASLGFAGIYCQEVHGGTG' A
#
# COMPACT_ATOMS: atom_id res chain seq x y z
N VAL A 1 -5.55 -20.11 20.29
CA VAL A 1 -5.44 -19.45 18.97
C VAL A 1 -5.19 -17.98 19.22
N ASN A 2 -4.18 -17.38 18.58
CA ASN A 2 -3.88 -15.95 18.69
C ASN A 2 -4.39 -15.24 17.42
N PHE A 3 -5.17 -14.17 17.59
CA PHE A 3 -5.78 -13.38 16.51
C PHE A 3 -5.18 -11.98 16.38
N HIS A 4 -4.18 -11.64 17.18
CA HIS A 4 -3.52 -10.34 17.13
C HIS A 4 -2.44 -10.31 16.05
N LEU A 5 -2.33 -9.16 15.38
CA LEU A 5 -1.20 -8.88 14.49
C LEU A 5 0.09 -8.76 15.32
N ASN A 6 1.18 -9.30 14.78
CA ASN A 6 2.51 -9.05 15.32
C ASN A 6 2.94 -7.58 15.09
N ASP A 7 4.06 -7.17 15.68
CA ASP A 7 4.49 -5.77 15.64
C ASP A 7 4.78 -5.28 14.22
N GLU A 8 5.39 -6.13 13.39
CA GLU A 8 5.70 -5.85 11.99
C GLU A 8 4.43 -5.67 11.15
N GLN A 9 3.44 -6.56 11.30
CA GLN A 9 2.15 -6.48 10.63
C GLN A 9 1.36 -5.22 11.02
N ARG A 10 1.45 -4.79 12.29
CA ARG A 10 0.82 -3.54 12.73
C ARG A 10 1.50 -2.33 12.12
N ALA A 11 2.84 -2.28 12.13
CA ALA A 11 3.60 -1.19 11.52
C ALA A 11 3.29 -1.10 10.02
N PHE A 12 3.22 -2.24 9.32
CA PHE A 12 2.88 -2.27 7.90
C PHE A 12 1.44 -1.80 7.62
N GLN A 13 0.49 -2.18 8.48
CA GLN A 13 -0.89 -1.67 8.41
C GLN A 13 -0.97 -0.15 8.63
N GLU A 14 -0.17 0.39 9.52
CA GLU A 14 -0.13 1.82 9.83
C GLU A 14 0.38 2.63 8.63
N VAL A 15 1.50 2.22 8.03
CA VAL A 15 2.02 2.83 6.80
C VAL A 15 1.00 2.77 5.65
N ALA A 16 0.30 1.64 5.50
CA ALA A 16 -0.74 1.50 4.48
C ALA A 16 -1.90 2.47 4.70
N ARG A 17 -2.31 2.67 5.96
CA ARG A 17 -3.39 3.56 6.33
C ARG A 17 -3.03 5.01 6.06
N GLU A 18 -1.85 5.45 6.49
CA GLU A 18 -1.36 6.80 6.26
C GLU A 18 -1.28 7.11 4.77
N PHE A 19 -0.65 6.24 3.98
CA PHE A 19 -0.56 6.42 2.53
C PHE A 19 -1.96 6.50 1.88
N ALA A 20 -2.88 5.62 2.26
CA ALA A 20 -4.23 5.65 1.72
C ALA A 20 -4.96 6.97 2.02
N GLN A 21 -4.84 7.47 3.25
CA GLN A 21 -5.50 8.72 3.69
C GLN A 21 -4.89 9.96 3.04
N GLU A 22 -3.57 10.00 2.88
CA GLU A 22 -2.88 11.20 2.40
C GLU A 22 -2.78 11.24 0.86
N GLU A 23 -2.58 10.09 0.21
CA GLU A 23 -2.20 10.04 -1.20
C GLU A 23 -3.30 9.48 -2.11
N MET A 24 -4.28 8.76 -1.56
CA MET A 24 -5.35 8.13 -2.35
C MET A 24 -6.73 8.74 -2.07
N GLU A 25 -7.15 8.82 -0.81
CA GLU A 25 -8.48 9.26 -0.37
C GLU A 25 -8.90 10.61 -0.97
N PRO A 26 -8.06 11.66 -1.00
CA PRO A 26 -8.48 12.98 -1.50
C PRO A 26 -8.85 12.99 -2.99
N PHE A 27 -8.41 11.99 -3.75
CA PHE A 27 -8.55 11.94 -5.21
C PHE A 27 -9.38 10.75 -5.70
N ALA A 28 -9.61 9.75 -4.85
CA ALA A 28 -10.21 8.47 -5.23
C ALA A 28 -11.58 8.62 -5.92
N ALA A 29 -12.46 9.48 -5.39
CA ALA A 29 -13.79 9.69 -5.97
C ALA A 29 -13.73 10.24 -7.41
N ARG A 30 -12.84 11.22 -7.66
CA ARG A 30 -12.63 11.76 -9.01
C ARG A 30 -12.01 10.71 -9.93
N TRP A 31 -11.03 9.95 -9.45
CA TRP A 31 -10.40 8.93 -10.27
C TRP A 31 -11.40 7.86 -10.73
N ASP A 32 -12.34 7.49 -9.86
CA ASP A 32 -13.42 6.56 -10.20
C ASP A 32 -14.37 7.17 -11.25
N GLU A 33 -14.87 8.38 -11.00
CA GLU A 33 -15.79 9.09 -11.91
C GLU A 33 -15.20 9.29 -13.31
N GLU A 34 -13.92 9.65 -13.39
CA GLU A 34 -13.22 9.97 -14.63
C GLU A 34 -12.48 8.77 -15.25
N LEU A 35 -12.59 7.57 -14.65
CA LEU A 35 -11.89 6.35 -15.09
C LEU A 35 -10.36 6.52 -15.19
N ILE A 36 -9.77 7.27 -14.24
CA ILE A 36 -8.34 7.52 -14.18
C ILE A 36 -7.62 6.35 -13.54
N PHE A 37 -6.60 5.84 -14.22
CA PHE A 37 -5.63 4.92 -13.63
C PHE A 37 -4.45 5.71 -13.03
N PRO A 38 -4.33 5.82 -11.69
CA PRO A 38 -3.33 6.68 -11.03
C PRO A 38 -1.96 5.99 -10.96
N ALA A 39 -1.35 5.73 -12.10
CA ALA A 39 -0.12 4.94 -12.22
C ALA A 39 1.03 5.47 -11.33
N ASP A 40 1.17 6.78 -11.19
CA ASP A 40 2.24 7.38 -10.38
C ASP A 40 2.00 7.18 -8.88
N VAL A 41 0.75 7.26 -8.42
CA VAL A 41 0.39 6.97 -7.03
C VAL A 41 0.63 5.50 -6.72
N LEU A 42 0.25 4.60 -7.63
CA LEU A 42 0.50 3.16 -7.49
C LEU A 42 1.99 2.82 -7.49
N ARG A 43 2.83 3.51 -8.27
CA ARG A 43 4.29 3.37 -8.21
C ARG A 43 4.85 3.82 -6.87
N ARG A 44 4.34 4.91 -6.28
CA ARG A 44 4.75 5.35 -4.94
C ARG A 44 4.36 4.33 -3.88
N ALA A 45 3.16 3.76 -3.94
CA ALA A 45 2.75 2.64 -3.08
C ALA A 45 3.67 1.41 -3.27
N ALA A 46 4.05 1.08 -4.50
CA ALA A 46 4.97 -0.01 -4.78
C ALA A 46 6.34 0.18 -4.12
N SER A 47 6.88 1.41 -4.13
CA SER A 47 8.14 1.75 -3.44
C SER A 47 8.06 1.60 -1.92
N LEU A 48 6.86 1.58 -1.33
CA LEU A 48 6.64 1.29 0.09
C LEU A 48 6.53 -0.22 0.38
N GLY A 49 6.67 -1.08 -0.64
CA GLY A 49 6.61 -2.54 -0.50
C GLY A 49 5.24 -3.14 -0.83
N PHE A 50 4.20 -2.34 -1.07
CA PHE A 50 2.83 -2.86 -1.25
C PHE A 50 2.64 -3.71 -2.52
N ALA A 51 3.55 -3.62 -3.50
CA ALA A 51 3.49 -4.38 -4.75
C ALA A 51 4.22 -5.74 -4.70
N GLY A 52 4.92 -6.05 -3.61
CA GLY A 52 5.82 -7.20 -3.52
C GLY A 52 5.80 -7.92 -2.16
N ILE A 53 4.69 -7.84 -1.42
CA ILE A 53 4.57 -8.33 -0.04
C ILE A 53 4.94 -9.81 0.12
N TYR A 54 4.75 -10.63 -0.92
CA TYR A 54 5.02 -12.07 -0.91
C TYR A 54 6.26 -12.45 -1.75
N CYS A 55 7.00 -11.46 -2.24
CA CYS A 55 8.17 -11.67 -3.07
C CYS A 55 9.43 -11.55 -2.21
N GLN A 56 10.37 -12.45 -2.46
CA GLN A 56 11.67 -12.43 -1.78
C GLN A 56 12.41 -11.11 -2.03
N GLU A 57 13.20 -10.68 -1.04
CA GLU A 57 14.02 -9.46 -1.11
C GLU A 57 14.96 -9.44 -2.33
N VAL A 58 15.49 -10.61 -2.74
CA VAL A 58 16.37 -10.74 -3.93
C VAL A 58 15.67 -10.34 -5.23
N HIS A 59 14.35 -10.24 -5.23
CA HIS A 59 13.51 -9.79 -6.34
C HIS A 59 12.88 -8.42 -6.08
N GLY A 60 13.29 -7.73 -5.01
CA GLY A 60 12.76 -6.41 -4.63
C GLY A 60 11.42 -6.43 -3.91
N GLY A 61 11.03 -7.58 -3.34
CA GLY A 61 9.85 -7.66 -2.47
C GLY A 61 10.17 -7.45 -0.99
N THR A 62 9.15 -7.58 -0.14
CA THR A 62 9.23 -7.30 1.30
C THR A 62 8.82 -8.51 2.16
N GLY A 63 8.93 -9.72 1.63
CA GLY A 63 8.56 -10.96 2.32
C GLY A 63 9.43 -12.15 1.96
#